data_AF-A0A3N0ATP0-F1
#
_entry.id   AF-A0A3N0ATP0-F1
#
_cell.length_a   1.000
_cell.length_b   1.000
_cell.length_c   1.000
_cell.angle_alpha   90.00
_cell.angle_beta   90.00
_cell.angle_gamma   90.00
#
_symmetry.space_group_name_H-M   'P 1'
#
loop_
_entity.id
_entity.type
_entity.pdbx_description
1 polymer ?
#
loop_
_entity_poly.entity_id
_entity_poly.type
_entity_poly.pdbx_seq_one_letter_code
_entity_poly.pdbx_strand_id
1 'polypeptide(L)'
;MAAIAAHLAREDAGPAPATAPAAASAGRDENETRADGVTLLGNQHTQYPTDYDPSVLETFENKHPGNDYFVKFNCPEFTSLCPITGQPDFATIYISYVPDVRMVESKSLKLYLFSFRNHGDFHEDCMNIIMKDLIVLMDPKYIEVWGKFTPRGGISIDPYCNYGRPGTRWEEVAWTRLSQHDLYPEKVDNR
;
A
#
# COMPACT_ATOMS: atom_id res chain seq x y z
N MET A 1 -44.81 -24.87 63.80
CA MET A 1 -43.37 -24.74 63.48
C MET A 1 -43.24 -24.83 61.95
N ALA A 2 -43.70 -23.79 61.24
CA ALA A 2 -42.89 -22.78 60.52
C ALA A 2 -42.42 -23.33 59.15
N ALA A 3 -43.15 -23.13 58.03
CA ALA A 3 -43.29 -21.91 57.22
C ALA A 3 -41.97 -21.41 56.62
N ILE A 4 -41.90 -21.41 55.27
CA ILE A 4 -41.31 -20.41 54.34
C ILE A 4 -40.66 -21.11 53.13
N ALA A 5 -41.36 -21.03 51.99
CA ALA A 5 -40.80 -21.23 50.66
C ALA A 5 -41.43 -20.19 49.74
N ALA A 6 -40.75 -19.05 49.53
CA ALA A 6 -40.95 -18.11 48.43
C ALA A 6 -40.02 -16.90 48.58
N HIS A 7 -38.88 -16.87 47.87
CA HIS A 7 -38.29 -15.59 47.46
C HIS A 7 -37.37 -15.70 46.23
N LEU A 8 -37.90 -15.23 45.11
CA LEU A 8 -37.27 -14.41 44.06
C LEU A 8 -35.97 -14.93 43.42
N ALA A 9 -36.13 -15.51 42.23
CA ALA A 9 -35.16 -15.38 41.16
C ALA A 9 -35.06 -13.89 40.78
N ARG A 10 -33.85 -13.32 40.83
CA ARG A 10 -33.53 -12.03 40.22
C ARG A 10 -32.97 -12.32 38.83
N GLU A 11 -33.70 -11.92 37.81
CA GLU A 11 -33.17 -11.73 36.46
C GLU A 11 -32.37 -10.43 36.46
N ASP A 12 -31.05 -10.51 36.28
CA ASP A 12 -30.21 -9.36 36.01
C ASP A 12 -30.11 -9.20 34.49
N ALA A 13 -31.02 -8.40 33.93
CA ALA A 13 -31.00 -8.02 32.53
C ALA A 13 -29.82 -7.07 32.29
N GLY A 14 -28.73 -7.61 31.75
CA GLY A 14 -27.61 -6.80 31.28
C GLY A 14 -28.06 -5.78 30.22
N PRO A 15 -27.44 -4.59 30.16
CA PRO A 15 -27.87 -3.55 29.25
C PRO A 15 -27.71 -4.01 27.80
N ALA A 16 -28.77 -3.80 27.01
CA ALA A 16 -28.77 -4.06 25.58
C ALA A 16 -27.58 -3.35 24.90
N PRO A 17 -26.94 -3.98 23.89
CA PRO A 17 -25.84 -3.35 23.17
C PRO A 17 -26.33 -2.06 22.52
N ALA A 18 -25.68 -0.95 22.87
CA ALA A 18 -25.86 0.32 22.17
C ALA A 18 -25.59 0.09 20.69
N THR A 19 -26.63 0.25 19.87
CA THR A 19 -26.53 0.28 18.41
C THR A 19 -25.53 1.36 18.01
N ALA A 20 -24.37 0.96 17.51
CA ALA A 20 -23.43 1.88 16.88
C ALA A 20 -24.14 2.63 15.75
N PRO A 21 -24.01 3.95 15.63
CA PRO A 21 -24.56 4.67 14.49
C PRO A 21 -23.88 4.15 13.21
N ALA A 22 -24.69 3.86 12.19
CA ALA A 22 -24.20 3.49 10.88
C ALA A 22 -23.24 4.58 10.39
N ALA A 23 -21.98 4.22 10.17
CA ALA A 23 -21.01 5.10 9.55
C ALA A 23 -21.52 5.41 8.15
N ALA A 24 -21.96 6.66 7.94
CA ALA A 24 -22.23 7.16 6.60
C ALA A 24 -20.95 6.97 5.77
N SER A 25 -21.07 6.30 4.63
CA SER A 25 -19.98 6.17 3.66
C SER A 25 -19.63 7.57 3.14
N ALA A 26 -18.64 8.21 3.76
CA ALA A 26 -18.10 9.48 3.29
C ALA A 26 -17.20 9.20 2.08
N GLY A 27 -17.82 8.92 0.93
CA GLY A 27 -17.14 9.04 -0.35
C GLY A 27 -16.79 10.52 -0.57
N ARG A 28 -15.57 10.80 -1.05
CA ARG A 28 -15.22 12.18 -1.45
C ARG A 28 -16.12 12.62 -2.59
N ASP A 29 -16.53 13.88 -2.57
CA ASP A 29 -17.17 14.51 -3.71
C ASP A 29 -16.19 14.52 -4.90
N GLU A 30 -16.68 14.23 -6.10
CA GLU A 30 -15.88 14.24 -7.32
C GLU A 30 -15.25 15.62 -7.58
N ASN A 31 -15.95 16.69 -7.18
CA ASN A 31 -15.51 18.06 -7.36
C ASN A 31 -14.38 18.44 -6.39
N GLU A 32 -14.42 17.93 -5.15
CA GLU A 32 -13.30 18.05 -4.20
C GLU A 32 -12.07 17.29 -4.72
N THR A 33 -12.28 16.07 -5.23
CA THR A 33 -11.19 15.24 -5.78
C THR A 33 -10.50 15.92 -6.95
N ARG A 34 -11.26 16.56 -7.85
CA ARG A 34 -10.71 17.36 -8.95
C ARG A 34 -10.01 18.63 -8.46
N ALA A 35 -10.49 19.25 -7.38
CA ALA A 35 -9.85 20.42 -6.78
C ALA A 35 -8.49 20.06 -6.15
N ASP A 36 -8.33 18.83 -5.65
CA ASP A 36 -7.05 18.29 -5.18
C ASP A 36 -6.04 18.01 -6.33
N GLY A 37 -6.40 18.28 -7.58
CA GLY A 37 -5.55 18.05 -8.75
C GLY A 37 -5.56 16.61 -9.26
N VAL A 38 -6.45 15.77 -8.76
CA VAL A 38 -6.64 14.39 -9.26
C VAL A 38 -7.48 14.45 -10.54
N THR A 39 -6.87 14.08 -11.67
CA THR A 39 -7.50 14.13 -12.98
C THR A 39 -7.79 12.75 -13.56
N LEU A 40 -7.03 11.74 -13.13
CA LEU A 40 -7.15 10.39 -13.68
C LEU A 40 -8.35 9.66 -13.10
N LEU A 41 -8.61 9.78 -11.79
CA LEU A 41 -9.69 9.06 -11.12
C LEU A 41 -11.07 9.41 -11.72
N GLY A 42 -11.87 8.38 -12.06
CA GLY A 42 -13.17 8.55 -12.72
C GLY A 42 -13.13 8.87 -14.23
N ASN A 43 -11.95 9.16 -14.80
CA ASN A 43 -11.81 9.44 -16.24
C ASN A 43 -12.08 8.20 -17.10
N GLN A 44 -12.99 8.32 -18.07
CA GLN A 44 -13.39 7.27 -19.02
C GLN A 44 -12.40 7.10 -20.19
N HIS A 45 -11.58 8.10 -20.50
CA HIS A 45 -10.60 8.09 -21.59
C HIS A 45 -9.19 7.93 -21.04
N THR A 46 -8.93 6.80 -20.39
CA THR A 46 -7.62 6.54 -19.78
C THR A 46 -6.62 6.11 -20.86
N GLN A 47 -5.54 6.87 -21.03
CA GLN A 47 -4.40 6.46 -21.85
C GLN A 47 -3.40 5.68 -21.00
N TYR A 48 -2.89 4.58 -21.55
CA TYR A 48 -1.89 3.76 -20.88
C TYR A 48 -0.51 4.10 -21.45
N PRO A 49 0.47 4.48 -20.60
CA PRO A 49 1.85 4.66 -21.04
C PRO A 49 2.38 3.38 -21.68
N THR A 50 3.18 3.54 -22.74
CA THR A 50 3.78 2.40 -23.46
C THR A 50 5.16 2.02 -22.96
N ASP A 51 5.79 2.88 -22.15
CA ASP A 51 7.10 2.72 -21.51
C ASP A 51 7.07 3.50 -20.18
N TYR A 52 8.14 3.37 -19.38
CA TYR A 52 8.29 3.98 -18.06
C TYR A 52 7.93 5.48 -18.06
N ASP A 53 6.96 5.84 -17.22
CA ASP A 53 6.44 7.21 -17.14
C ASP A 53 6.04 7.55 -15.69
N PRO A 54 6.94 8.20 -14.91
CA PRO A 54 6.61 8.64 -13.55
C PRO A 54 5.70 9.87 -13.53
N SER A 55 5.50 10.57 -14.66
CA SER A 55 4.71 11.81 -14.70
C SER A 55 3.21 11.58 -14.56
N VAL A 56 2.74 10.34 -14.74
CA VAL A 56 1.33 9.98 -14.55
C VAL A 56 0.92 9.90 -13.07
N LEU A 57 1.88 9.93 -12.13
CA LEU A 57 1.61 9.87 -10.71
C LEU A 57 0.94 11.15 -10.21
N GLU A 58 -0.18 11.00 -9.51
CA GLU A 58 -0.95 12.08 -8.90
C GLU A 58 -1.01 11.88 -7.38
N THR A 59 -1.19 12.99 -6.65
CA THR A 59 -1.43 12.97 -5.21
C THR A 59 -2.66 13.74 -4.83
N PHE A 60 -3.17 13.47 -3.64
CA PHE A 60 -4.18 14.29 -2.97
C PHE A 60 -3.75 14.57 -1.51
N GLU A 61 -4.42 15.52 -0.85
CA GLU A 61 -4.11 15.88 0.53
C GLU A 61 -4.52 14.80 1.55
N ASN A 62 -3.62 14.52 2.49
CA ASN A 62 -3.90 13.76 3.68
C ASN A 62 -4.81 14.58 4.62
N LYS A 63 -6.05 14.13 4.84
CA LYS A 63 -7.02 14.78 5.76
C LYS A 63 -6.76 14.48 7.25
N HIS A 64 -5.79 13.63 7.58
CA HIS A 64 -5.47 13.20 8.94
C HIS A 64 -3.96 13.30 9.27
N PRO A 65 -3.30 14.45 9.04
CA PRO A 65 -1.84 14.58 9.22
C PRO A 65 -1.39 14.46 10.68
N GLY A 66 -2.31 14.67 11.64
CA GLY A 66 -2.04 14.55 13.07
C GLY A 66 -1.88 13.11 13.57
N ASN A 67 -2.21 12.11 12.75
CA ASN A 67 -2.08 10.70 13.10
C ASN A 67 -1.10 10.01 12.16
N ASP A 68 -0.29 9.11 12.70
CA ASP A 68 0.49 8.20 11.89
C ASP A 68 -0.31 6.92 11.65
N TYR A 69 -0.48 6.56 10.39
CA TYR A 69 -1.21 5.36 9.97
C TYR A 69 -0.56 4.78 8.72
N PHE A 70 -0.63 3.46 8.59
CA PHE A 70 -0.16 2.77 7.40
C PHE A 70 -1.25 2.74 6.32
N VAL A 71 -0.83 2.98 5.09
CA VAL A 71 -1.58 2.61 3.89
C VAL A 71 -0.78 1.55 3.16
N LYS A 72 -1.45 0.48 2.73
CA LYS A 72 -0.83 -0.62 1.98
C LYS A 72 -1.55 -0.84 0.65
N PHE A 73 -0.78 -0.84 -0.43
CA PHE A 73 -1.21 -1.34 -1.73
C PHE A 73 -0.68 -2.75 -1.94
N ASN A 74 -1.56 -3.64 -2.37
CA ASN A 74 -1.21 -4.96 -2.88
C ASN A 74 -1.35 -4.90 -4.39
N CYS A 75 -0.24 -5.09 -5.11
CA CYS A 75 -0.15 -4.92 -6.55
C CYS A 75 0.23 -6.27 -7.20
N PRO A 76 -0.71 -7.23 -7.30
CA PRO A 76 -0.43 -8.58 -7.82
C PRO A 76 -0.27 -8.65 -9.34
N GLU A 77 -0.45 -7.54 -10.04
CA GLU A 77 -0.47 -7.46 -11.52
C GLU A 77 0.75 -6.73 -12.09
N PHE A 78 1.85 -6.61 -11.32
CA PHE A 78 3.06 -5.97 -11.81
C PHE A 78 3.79 -6.85 -12.82
N THR A 79 4.28 -6.23 -13.89
CA THR A 79 5.13 -6.87 -14.88
C THR A 79 6.08 -5.86 -15.52
N SER A 80 7.29 -6.33 -15.84
CA SER A 80 8.32 -5.58 -16.58
C SER A 80 9.07 -6.51 -17.53
N LEU A 81 10.09 -6.02 -18.24
CA LEU A 81 10.96 -6.86 -19.08
C LEU A 81 12.32 -7.05 -18.42
N CYS A 82 12.92 -8.22 -18.62
CA CYS A 82 14.33 -8.45 -18.35
C CYS A 82 15.17 -7.63 -19.36
N PRO A 83 16.10 -6.77 -18.93
CA PRO A 83 16.84 -5.87 -19.82
C PRO A 83 17.76 -6.60 -20.79
N ILE A 84 18.17 -7.83 -20.47
CA ILE A 84 19.09 -8.64 -21.29
C ILE A 84 18.34 -9.52 -22.29
N THR A 85 17.25 -10.15 -21.85
CA THR A 85 16.56 -11.19 -22.65
C THR A 85 15.28 -10.72 -23.30
N GLY A 86 14.71 -9.59 -22.85
CA GLY A 86 13.42 -9.07 -23.31
C GLY A 86 12.22 -9.93 -22.91
N GLN A 87 12.42 -10.98 -22.11
CA GLN A 87 11.34 -11.80 -21.60
C GLN A 87 10.59 -11.07 -20.46
N PRO A 88 9.27 -11.28 -20.32
CA PRO A 88 8.48 -10.63 -19.29
C PRO A 88 8.69 -11.26 -17.90
N ASP A 89 8.81 -10.40 -16.91
CA ASP A 89 8.87 -10.74 -15.49
C ASP A 89 7.57 -10.34 -14.82
N PHE A 90 7.14 -11.15 -13.84
CA PHE A 90 5.89 -10.95 -13.11
C PHE A 90 6.17 -10.93 -11.62
N ALA A 91 5.49 -10.03 -10.90
CA ALA A 91 5.62 -9.94 -9.46
C ALA A 91 4.31 -9.53 -8.80
N THR A 92 4.18 -9.91 -7.53
CA THR A 92 3.33 -9.17 -6.60
C THR A 92 4.18 -8.15 -5.87
N ILE A 93 3.83 -6.87 -5.98
CA ILE A 93 4.49 -5.80 -5.22
C ILE A 93 3.60 -5.40 -4.04
N TYR A 94 4.22 -5.27 -2.88
CA TYR A 94 3.62 -4.67 -1.69
C TYR A 94 4.25 -3.31 -1.44
N ILE A 95 3.43 -2.27 -1.43
CA ILE A 95 3.87 -0.90 -1.10
C ILE A 95 3.17 -0.51 0.19
N SER A 96 3.93 -0.31 1.26
CA SER A 96 3.39 0.18 2.53
C SER A 96 4.04 1.51 2.87
N TYR A 97 3.26 2.51 3.26
CA TYR A 97 3.79 3.82 3.60
C TYR A 97 3.00 4.50 4.72
N VAL A 98 3.66 5.44 5.39
CA VAL A 98 3.05 6.39 6.33
C VAL A 98 3.10 7.77 5.69
N PRO A 99 1.95 8.36 5.33
CA PRO A 99 1.92 9.66 4.68
C PRO A 99 2.34 10.79 5.62
N ASP A 100 2.87 11.86 5.02
CA ASP A 100 2.90 13.17 5.66
C ASP A 100 1.69 13.99 5.19
N VAL A 101 1.90 14.97 4.30
CA VAL A 101 0.85 15.83 3.77
C VAL A 101 0.20 15.26 2.50
N ARG A 102 0.97 14.52 1.69
CA ARG A 102 0.51 13.99 0.38
C ARG A 102 0.31 12.49 0.42
N MET A 103 -0.69 12.03 -0.32
CA MET A 103 -1.00 10.62 -0.54
C MET A 103 -1.09 10.34 -2.03
N VAL A 104 -0.48 9.26 -2.50
CA VAL A 104 -0.57 8.83 -3.91
C VAL A 104 -2.01 8.39 -4.24
N GLU A 105 -2.49 8.80 -5.40
CA GLU A 105 -3.79 8.41 -5.93
C GLU A 105 -3.71 7.02 -6.59
N SER A 106 -4.66 6.14 -6.29
CA SER A 106 -4.55 4.71 -6.62
C SER A 106 -4.64 4.41 -8.11
N LYS A 107 -5.41 5.17 -8.90
CA LYS A 107 -5.46 5.00 -10.35
C LYS A 107 -4.17 5.48 -11.01
N SER A 108 -3.59 6.59 -10.56
CA SER A 108 -2.30 7.10 -11.01
C SER A 108 -1.19 6.09 -10.73
N LEU A 109 -1.17 5.49 -9.54
CA LEU A 109 -0.25 4.41 -9.17
C LEU A 109 -0.40 3.19 -10.09
N LYS A 110 -1.63 2.79 -10.41
CA LYS A 110 -1.89 1.70 -11.36
C LYS A 110 -1.29 2.01 -12.74
N LEU A 111 -1.50 3.21 -13.27
CA LEU A 111 -0.96 3.60 -14.58
C LEU A 111 0.57 3.67 -14.56
N TYR A 112 1.14 4.17 -13.47
CA TYR A 112 2.57 4.17 -13.24
C TYR A 112 3.15 2.75 -13.24
N LEU A 113 2.57 1.81 -12.49
CA LEU A 113 3.03 0.42 -12.49
C LEU A 113 2.87 -0.25 -13.86
N PHE A 114 1.82 0.09 -14.62
CA PHE A 114 1.66 -0.40 -15.99
C PHE A 114 2.68 0.18 -16.97
N SER A 115 3.25 1.35 -16.69
CA SER A 115 4.30 1.95 -17.52
C SER A 115 5.56 1.08 -17.58
N PHE A 116 5.81 0.24 -16.56
CA PHE A 116 6.93 -0.71 -16.54
C PHE A 116 6.75 -1.89 -17.51
N ARG A 117 5.54 -2.12 -18.04
CA ARG A 117 5.20 -3.35 -18.79
C ARG A 117 6.17 -3.67 -19.93
N ASN A 118 6.61 -2.65 -20.66
CA ASN A 118 7.58 -2.79 -21.75
C ASN A 118 8.94 -2.20 -21.41
N HIS A 119 9.15 -1.80 -20.16
CA HIS A 119 10.41 -1.25 -19.68
C HIS A 119 11.35 -2.37 -19.24
N GLY A 120 12.60 -2.31 -19.68
CA GLY A 120 13.62 -3.30 -19.36
C GLY A 120 14.45 -2.87 -18.15
N ASP A 121 14.32 -3.58 -17.02
CA ASP A 121 15.13 -3.30 -15.83
C ASP A 121 15.24 -4.52 -14.89
N PHE A 122 16.27 -4.54 -14.04
CA PHE A 122 16.44 -5.59 -13.03
C PHE A 122 15.40 -5.48 -11.92
N HIS A 123 15.12 -6.59 -11.23
CA HIS A 123 14.07 -6.65 -10.22
C HIS A 123 14.36 -5.70 -9.05
N GLU A 124 15.61 -5.64 -8.64
CA GLU A 124 16.14 -4.78 -7.59
C GLU A 124 16.01 -3.30 -7.94
N ASP A 125 16.34 -2.95 -9.19
CA ASP A 125 16.27 -1.58 -9.70
C ASP A 125 14.81 -1.12 -9.82
N CYS A 126 13.91 -1.96 -10.37
CA CYS A 126 12.48 -1.70 -10.39
C CYS A 126 11.93 -1.32 -9.00
N MET A 127 12.24 -2.10 -7.95
CA MET A 127 11.74 -1.79 -6.60
C MET A 127 12.29 -0.45 -6.07
N ASN A 128 13.57 -0.18 -6.32
CA ASN A 128 14.20 1.08 -5.90
C ASN A 128 13.67 2.29 -6.67
N ILE A 129 13.40 2.17 -7.97
CA ILE A 129 12.81 3.24 -8.79
C ILE A 129 11.42 3.56 -8.29
N ILE A 130 10.56 2.53 -8.11
CA ILE A 130 9.21 2.70 -7.55
C ILE A 130 9.26 3.43 -6.22
N MET A 131 10.15 3.01 -5.31
CA MET A 131 10.30 3.68 -4.03
C MET A 131 10.74 5.15 -4.18
N LYS A 132 11.76 5.43 -5.00
CA LYS A 132 12.31 6.78 -5.19
C LYS A 132 11.29 7.74 -5.80
N ASP A 133 10.56 7.32 -6.82
CA ASP A 133 9.54 8.15 -7.45
C ASP A 133 8.41 8.47 -6.46
N LEU A 134 7.99 7.48 -5.67
CA LEU A 134 6.98 7.68 -4.62
C LEU A 134 7.49 8.57 -3.48
N ILE A 135 8.78 8.54 -3.15
CA ILE A 135 9.40 9.48 -2.20
C ILE A 135 9.35 10.89 -2.76
N VAL A 136 9.78 11.12 -4.01
CA VAL A 136 9.74 12.44 -4.65
C VAL A 136 8.31 12.98 -4.71
N LEU A 137 7.37 12.10 -5.09
CA LEU A 137 5.96 12.42 -5.23
C LEU A 137 5.31 12.82 -3.90
N MET A 138 5.55 12.07 -2.82
CA MET A 138 4.78 12.21 -1.58
C MET A 138 5.55 12.91 -0.45
N ASP A 139 6.87 12.82 -0.43
CA ASP A 139 7.71 13.08 0.76
C ASP A 139 7.15 12.39 2.02
N PRO A 140 7.05 11.04 2.02
CA PRO A 140 6.41 10.31 3.10
C PRO A 140 7.26 10.34 4.37
N LYS A 141 6.60 10.12 5.52
CA LYS A 141 7.31 9.87 6.78
C LYS A 141 8.11 8.57 6.69
N TYR A 142 7.49 7.54 6.14
CA TYR A 142 8.06 6.21 5.93
C TYR A 142 7.47 5.55 4.68
N ILE A 143 8.25 4.74 3.96
CA ILE A 143 7.79 3.90 2.85
C ILE A 143 8.64 2.63 2.76
N GLU A 144 8.03 1.54 2.32
CA GLU A 144 8.69 0.31 1.92
C GLU A 144 8.05 -0.26 0.66
N VAL A 145 8.88 -0.89 -0.17
CA VAL A 145 8.49 -1.58 -1.39
C VAL A 145 9.08 -2.98 -1.33
N TRP A 146 8.22 -3.99 -1.42
CA TRP A 146 8.60 -5.40 -1.41
C TRP A 146 8.05 -6.07 -2.66
N GLY A 147 8.95 -6.44 -3.58
CA GLY A 147 8.61 -7.23 -4.75
C GLY A 147 8.78 -8.72 -4.45
N LYS A 148 7.81 -9.54 -4.86
CA LYS A 148 7.93 -10.99 -4.89
C LYS A 148 7.76 -11.49 -6.32
N PHE A 149 8.85 -11.88 -6.95
CA PHE A 149 8.86 -12.21 -8.38
C PHE A 149 8.66 -13.72 -8.63
N THR A 150 8.01 -14.05 -9.74
CA THR A 150 7.91 -15.44 -10.20
C THR A 150 9.29 -15.97 -10.60
N PRO A 151 9.58 -17.27 -10.38
CA PRO A 151 10.91 -17.81 -10.57
C PRO A 151 11.36 -17.85 -12.04
N ARG A 152 12.66 -17.63 -12.25
CA ARG A 152 13.37 -17.89 -13.50
C ARG A 152 14.56 -18.80 -13.28
N GLY A 153 14.72 -19.80 -14.15
CA GLY A 153 15.76 -20.83 -13.94
C GLY A 153 15.59 -21.58 -12.60
N GLY A 154 14.38 -21.61 -12.05
CA GLY A 154 14.08 -22.23 -10.76
C GLY A 154 14.32 -21.35 -9.53
N ILE A 155 14.72 -20.08 -9.70
CA ILE A 155 15.05 -19.15 -8.61
C ILE A 155 14.13 -17.92 -8.70
N SER A 156 13.45 -17.57 -7.61
CA SER A 156 12.77 -16.29 -7.45
C SER A 156 13.69 -15.28 -6.76
N ILE A 157 13.42 -13.99 -6.98
CA ILE A 157 14.14 -12.89 -6.35
C ILE A 157 13.07 -12.00 -5.72
N ASP A 158 13.22 -11.72 -4.43
CA ASP A 158 12.24 -10.93 -3.67
C ASP A 158 12.90 -9.67 -3.09
N PRO A 159 13.14 -8.61 -3.89
CA PRO A 159 13.81 -7.41 -3.40
C PRO A 159 12.91 -6.64 -2.42
N TYR A 160 13.51 -6.22 -1.31
CA TYR A 160 12.92 -5.32 -0.33
C TYR A 160 13.77 -4.07 -0.17
N CYS A 161 13.15 -2.90 -0.29
CA CYS A 161 13.77 -1.61 0.04
C CYS A 161 12.81 -0.77 0.88
N ASN A 162 13.38 0.08 1.74
CA ASN A 162 12.60 1.00 2.54
C ASN A 162 13.32 2.34 2.73
N TYR A 163 12.56 3.31 3.21
CA TYR A 163 13.01 4.67 3.51
C TYR A 163 12.24 5.20 4.70
N GLY A 164 12.96 5.88 5.60
CA GLY A 164 12.39 6.68 6.66
C GLY A 164 12.98 8.08 6.60
N ARG A 165 12.17 9.10 6.88
CA ARG A 165 12.61 10.50 6.81
C ARG A 165 13.84 10.73 7.72
N PRO A 166 14.98 11.20 7.18
CA PRO A 166 16.21 11.41 7.94
C PRO A 166 16.04 12.33 9.14
N GLY A 167 16.72 12.02 10.24
CA GLY A 167 16.67 12.80 11.49
C GLY A 167 15.35 12.68 12.25
N THR A 168 14.49 11.72 11.90
CA THR A 168 13.22 11.46 12.59
C THR A 168 13.16 10.03 13.10
N ARG A 169 12.19 9.72 13.97
CA ARG A 169 11.93 8.34 14.41
C ARG A 169 11.68 7.36 13.26
N TRP A 170 11.27 7.85 12.09
CA TRP A 170 11.00 6.99 10.94
C TRP A 170 12.26 6.43 10.30
N GLU A 171 13.40 7.13 10.43
CA GLU A 171 14.72 6.60 10.05
C GLU A 171 15.08 5.37 10.90
N GLU A 172 14.87 5.45 12.22
CA GLU A 172 15.07 4.32 13.14
C GLU A 172 14.10 3.16 12.84
N VAL A 173 12.84 3.47 12.52
CA VAL A 173 11.85 2.47 12.09
C VAL A 173 12.31 1.79 10.80
N ALA A 174 12.82 2.53 9.81
CA ALA A 174 13.33 1.97 8.57
C ALA A 174 14.51 1.04 8.81
N TRP A 175 15.49 1.45 9.62
CA TRP A 175 16.60 0.58 10.02
C TRP A 175 16.14 -0.69 10.75
N THR A 176 15.22 -0.55 11.69
CA THR A 176 14.68 -1.67 12.46
C THR A 176 13.96 -2.66 11.55
N ARG A 177 13.08 -2.17 10.67
CA ARG A 177 12.33 -3.01 9.73
C ARG A 177 13.23 -3.69 8.71
N LEU A 178 14.31 -3.03 8.27
CA LEU A 178 15.29 -3.60 7.35
C LEU A 178 16.14 -4.68 8.04
N SER A 179 16.67 -4.41 9.24
CA SER A 179 17.50 -5.37 9.97
C SER A 179 16.75 -6.58 10.50
N GLN A 180 15.42 -6.48 10.62
CA GLN A 180 14.52 -7.56 11.02
C GLN A 180 13.70 -8.11 9.84
N HIS A 181 13.99 -7.67 8.62
CA HIS A 181 13.25 -8.11 7.44
C HIS A 181 13.43 -9.61 7.23
N ASP A 182 12.31 -10.29 6.96
CA ASP A 182 12.29 -11.69 6.55
C ASP A 182 13.04 -12.68 7.47
N LEU A 183 13.07 -12.41 8.77
CA LEU A 183 13.64 -13.34 9.77
C LEU A 183 12.95 -14.72 9.78
N TYR A 184 11.72 -14.78 9.27
CA TYR A 184 10.90 -15.99 9.14
C TYR A 184 10.42 -16.09 7.69
N PRO A 185 11.29 -16.53 6.76
CA PRO A 185 10.96 -16.59 5.35
C PRO A 185 9.80 -17.54 5.10
N GLU A 186 8.96 -17.21 4.13
CA GLU A 186 7.88 -18.09 3.72
C GLU A 186 8.41 -19.31 2.96
N LYS A 187 7.61 -20.37 2.91
CA LYS A 187 7.95 -21.54 2.11
C LYS A 187 7.74 -21.22 0.62
N VAL A 188 8.80 -21.37 -0.18
CA VAL A 188 8.76 -21.26 -1.65
C VAL A 188 9.07 -22.63 -2.25
N ASP A 189 8.10 -23.25 -2.92
CA ASP A 189 8.27 -24.52 -3.64
C ASP A 189 7.97 -24.43 -5.14
N ASN A 190 7.85 -23.20 -5.66
CA ASN A 190 7.55 -22.87 -7.05
C ASN A 190 6.23 -23.51 -7.56
N ARG A 191 5.23 -23.68 -6.68
CA ARG A 191 3.91 -24.24 -6.99
C ARG A 191 2.77 -23.53 -6.29
#